data_AF-A0A075NSD3-F1
#
_entry.id   AF-A0A075NSD3-F1
#
_cell.length_a   1.000
_cell.length_b   1.000
_cell.length_c   1.000
_cell.angle_alpha   90.00
_cell.angle_beta   90.00
_cell.angle_gamma   90.00
#
_symmetry.space_group_name_H-M   'P 1'
#
loop_
_entity.id
_entity.type
_entity.pdbx_description
1 polymer ?
#
loop_
_entity_poly.entity_id
_entity_poly.type
_entity_poly.pdbx_seq_one_letter_code
_entity_poly.pdbx_strand_id
1 'polypeptide(L)'
;MRRAKSKKTPASFWGTLLKVLVIVIFAASLLLAIKTLNTADEDTSHGAFIQYQQRFEEHVTAAHWKWRAVQPATMIMLVHYDSNGQETNRSPVKMSAKGWPAAEQSSLGCKKIWAALVALPLQVDGFNIRADYFAPDGNDEERYWCRYSLTSGPYFDYFPERGDVVASEK
;
A
#
# COMPACT_ATOMS: atom_id res chain seq x y z
N MET A 1 -54.48 -63.96 -29.54
CA MET A 1 -54.13 -62.58 -29.13
C MET A 1 -52.72 -62.57 -28.52
N ARG A 2 -51.70 -62.04 -29.22
CA ARG A 2 -50.32 -61.93 -28.71
C ARG A 2 -50.10 -60.50 -28.20
N ARG A 3 -49.80 -60.33 -26.90
CA ARG A 3 -49.45 -59.04 -26.30
C ARG A 3 -48.05 -58.62 -26.77
N ALA A 4 -47.94 -57.44 -27.38
CA ALA A 4 -46.68 -56.76 -27.62
C ALA A 4 -46.14 -56.18 -26.30
N LYS A 5 -44.94 -56.58 -25.87
CA LYS A 5 -44.22 -55.91 -24.78
C LYS A 5 -43.48 -54.70 -25.36
N SER A 6 -43.92 -53.49 -24.99
CA SER A 6 -43.22 -52.24 -25.26
C SER A 6 -41.88 -52.22 -24.51
N LYS A 7 -40.76 -52.16 -25.25
CA LYS A 7 -39.44 -51.85 -24.68
C LYS A 7 -39.42 -50.38 -24.28
N LYS A 8 -39.29 -50.10 -22.98
CA LYS A 8 -39.00 -48.75 -22.48
C LYS A 8 -37.54 -48.42 -22.77
N THR A 9 -37.29 -47.42 -23.60
CA THR A 9 -35.97 -46.83 -23.84
C THR A 9 -35.46 -46.21 -22.53
N PRO A 10 -34.29 -46.58 -22.01
CA PRO A 10 -33.76 -45.94 -20.81
C PRO A 10 -33.40 -44.50 -21.15
N ALA A 11 -34.02 -43.57 -20.42
CA ALA A 11 -33.70 -42.15 -20.48
C ALA A 11 -32.19 -41.93 -20.28
N SER A 12 -31.66 -40.95 -21.03
CA SER A 12 -30.30 -40.41 -21.10
C SER A 12 -29.54 -40.36 -19.76
N PHE A 13 -29.19 -41.52 -19.19
CA PHE A 13 -28.40 -41.64 -17.98
C PHE A 13 -27.00 -41.03 -18.20
N TRP A 14 -26.43 -41.26 -19.38
CA TRP A 14 -25.16 -40.72 -19.83
C TRP A 14 -25.14 -39.19 -19.92
N GLY A 15 -26.22 -38.57 -20.43
CA GLY A 15 -26.31 -37.11 -20.54
C GLY A 15 -26.46 -36.41 -19.18
N THR A 16 -27.10 -37.05 -18.20
CA THR A 16 -27.20 -36.51 -16.83
C THR A 16 -25.86 -36.65 -16.10
N LEU A 17 -25.16 -37.77 -16.27
CA LEU A 17 -23.84 -38.01 -15.67
C LEU A 17 -22.80 -36.98 -16.17
N LEU A 18 -22.82 -36.67 -17.47
CA LEU A 18 -21.91 -35.69 -18.08
C LEU A 18 -22.11 -34.28 -17.50
N LYS A 19 -23.36 -33.86 -17.29
CA LYS A 19 -23.68 -32.55 -16.71
C LYS A 19 -23.19 -32.44 -15.26
N VAL A 20 -23.39 -33.48 -14.46
CA VAL A 20 -22.92 -33.52 -13.07
C VAL A 20 -21.39 -33.43 -13.03
N LEU A 21 -20.69 -34.14 -13.92
CA LEU A 21 -19.23 -34.10 -14.00
C LEU A 21 -18.72 -32.68 -14.30
N VAL A 22 -19.33 -31.99 -15.27
CA VAL A 22 -18.93 -30.61 -15.63
C VAL A 22 -19.13 -29.65 -14.46
N ILE A 23 -20.24 -29.77 -13.72
CA ILE A 23 -20.51 -28.92 -12.55
C ILE A 23 -19.46 -29.17 -11.46
N VAL A 24 -19.10 -30.44 -11.21
CA VAL A 24 -18.07 -30.79 -10.21
C VAL A 24 -16.71 -30.25 -10.60
N ILE A 25 -16.31 -30.39 -11.87
CA ILE A 25 -15.03 -29.86 -12.37
C ILE A 25 -15.01 -28.32 -12.26
N PHE A 26 -16.11 -27.66 -12.65
CA PHE A 26 -16.22 -26.22 -12.55
C PHE A 26 -16.14 -25.73 -11.11
N ALA A 27 -16.87 -26.36 -10.19
CA ALA A 27 -16.80 -26.04 -8.76
C ALA A 27 -15.40 -26.30 -8.17
N ALA A 28 -14.75 -27.40 -8.54
CA ALA A 28 -13.38 -27.68 -8.12
C ALA A 28 -12.38 -26.64 -8.65
N SER A 29 -12.54 -26.21 -9.91
CA SER A 29 -11.70 -25.17 -10.50
C SER A 29 -11.89 -23.81 -9.83
N LEU A 30 -13.13 -23.45 -9.44
CA LEU A 30 -13.41 -22.23 -8.69
C LEU A 30 -12.81 -22.29 -7.29
N LEU A 31 -12.91 -23.42 -6.59
CA LEU A 31 -12.31 -23.58 -5.26
C LEU A 31 -10.79 -23.51 -5.30
N LEU A 32 -10.17 -24.09 -6.33
CA LEU A 32 -8.74 -23.95 -6.61
C LEU A 32 -8.37 -22.50 -6.89
N ALA A 33 -9.08 -21.84 -7.80
CA ALA A 33 -8.84 -20.44 -8.13
C ALA A 33 -8.98 -19.52 -6.91
N ILE A 34 -10.03 -19.70 -6.09
CA ILE A 34 -10.21 -18.93 -4.85
C ILE A 34 -9.04 -19.20 -3.91
N LYS A 35 -8.63 -20.46 -3.70
CA LYS A 35 -7.49 -20.76 -2.82
C LYS A 35 -6.17 -20.18 -3.33
N THR A 36 -5.92 -20.18 -4.63
CA THR A 36 -4.67 -19.67 -5.21
C THR A 36 -4.63 -18.15 -5.30
N LEU A 37 -5.78 -17.50 -5.55
CA LEU A 37 -5.86 -16.05 -5.69
C LEU A 37 -5.96 -15.35 -4.33
N ASN A 38 -6.64 -15.95 -3.34
CA ASN A 38 -6.84 -15.34 -2.02
C ASN A 38 -5.59 -15.34 -1.12
N THR A 39 -4.49 -15.96 -1.55
CA THR A 39 -3.18 -15.90 -0.86
C THR A 39 -2.24 -14.86 -1.45
N ALA A 40 -2.63 -14.16 -2.52
CA ALA A 40 -1.77 -13.18 -3.19
C ALA A 40 -1.80 -11.78 -2.54
N ASP A 41 -2.73 -11.49 -1.63
CA ASP A 41 -2.99 -10.12 -1.16
C ASP A 41 -2.11 -9.67 0.03
N GLU A 42 -1.62 -10.60 0.86
CA GLU A 42 -0.83 -10.25 2.06
C GLU A 42 0.64 -9.92 1.71
N ASP A 43 1.28 -10.71 0.84
CA ASP A 43 2.66 -10.48 0.42
C ASP A 43 2.82 -9.29 -0.54
N THR A 44 1.81 -9.02 -1.38
CA THR A 44 1.86 -7.93 -2.37
C THR A 44 1.76 -6.56 -1.71
N SER A 45 0.81 -6.40 -0.78
CA SER A 45 0.62 -5.14 -0.05
C SER A 45 1.82 -4.79 0.84
N HIS A 46 2.44 -5.80 1.45
CA HIS A 46 3.70 -5.61 2.19
C HIS A 46 4.83 -5.16 1.27
N GLY A 47 5.02 -5.83 0.12
CA GLY A 47 6.04 -5.45 -0.86
C GLY A 47 5.86 -4.03 -1.38
N ALA A 48 4.63 -3.64 -1.72
CA ALA A 48 4.32 -2.28 -2.18
C ALA A 48 4.52 -1.24 -1.06
N PHE A 49 4.18 -1.56 0.19
CA PHE A 49 4.44 -0.66 1.32
C PHE A 49 5.94 -0.43 1.55
N ILE A 50 6.77 -1.47 1.43
CA ILE A 50 8.24 -1.32 1.51
C ILE A 50 8.78 -0.44 0.39
N GLN A 51 8.26 -0.57 -0.84
CA GLN A 51 8.63 0.34 -1.94
C GLN A 51 8.24 1.80 -1.62
N TYR A 52 7.09 2.02 -0.98
CA TYR A 52 6.67 3.38 -0.58
C TYR A 52 7.57 3.93 0.52
N GLN A 53 8.01 3.11 1.47
CA GLN A 53 8.99 3.48 2.47
C GLN A 53 10.33 3.91 1.83
N GLN A 54 10.86 3.11 0.89
CA GLN A 54 12.10 3.43 0.19
C GLN A 54 11.99 4.77 -0.57
N ARG A 55 10.90 4.94 -1.34
CA ARG A 55 10.61 6.21 -2.01
C ARG A 55 10.53 7.37 -1.02
N PHE A 56 9.87 7.16 0.13
CA PHE A 56 9.77 8.17 1.17
C PHE A 56 11.16 8.60 1.66
N GLU A 57 12.04 7.66 2.00
CA GLU A 57 13.41 7.91 2.47
C GLU A 57 14.27 8.63 1.42
N GLU A 58 14.21 8.19 0.17
CA GLU A 58 14.88 8.83 -0.96
C GLU A 58 14.42 10.28 -1.12
N HIS A 59 13.12 10.53 -1.03
CA HIS A 59 12.54 11.86 -1.18
C HIS A 59 12.80 12.77 0.04
N VAL A 60 12.90 12.21 1.25
CA VAL A 60 13.40 12.96 2.43
C VAL A 60 14.81 13.48 2.16
N THR A 61 15.69 12.58 1.70
CA THR A 61 17.08 12.90 1.42
C THR A 61 17.20 13.91 0.28
N ALA A 62 16.47 13.70 -0.82
CA ALA A 62 16.45 14.61 -1.96
C ALA A 62 15.93 16.01 -1.57
N ALA A 63 14.87 16.07 -0.74
CA ALA A 63 14.36 17.32 -0.21
C ALA A 63 15.41 18.06 0.63
N HIS A 64 16.11 17.35 1.50
CA HIS A 64 17.20 17.94 2.31
C HIS A 64 18.31 18.54 1.43
N TRP A 65 18.80 17.78 0.45
CA TRP A 65 19.84 18.27 -0.47
C TRP A 65 19.39 19.48 -1.27
N LYS A 66 18.13 19.49 -1.73
CA LYS A 66 17.56 20.64 -2.44
C LYS A 66 17.47 21.87 -1.55
N TRP A 67 17.04 21.71 -0.30
CA TRP A 67 17.01 22.80 0.69
C TRP A 67 18.40 23.35 0.97
N ARG A 68 19.41 22.48 1.10
CA ARG A 68 20.82 22.91 1.25
C ARG A 68 21.32 23.71 0.06
N ALA A 69 20.90 23.35 -1.16
CA ALA A 69 21.33 24.01 -2.40
C ALA A 69 20.65 25.38 -2.64
N VAL A 70 19.38 25.53 -2.25
CA VAL A 70 18.55 26.72 -2.54
C VAL A 70 18.59 27.77 -1.42
N GLN A 71 19.40 27.54 -0.36
CA GLN A 71 19.43 28.28 0.92
C GLN A 71 18.25 27.94 1.84
N PRO A 72 18.30 28.28 3.15
CA PRO A 72 17.25 27.98 4.10
C PRO A 72 15.88 28.56 3.69
N ALA A 73 15.06 27.72 3.07
CA ALA A 73 13.69 28.04 2.70
C ALA A 73 12.72 27.30 3.63
N THR A 74 11.60 27.94 3.98
CA THR A 74 10.52 27.28 4.74
C THR A 74 9.75 26.27 3.90
N MET A 75 9.91 26.31 2.56
CA MET A 75 9.26 25.44 1.61
C MET A 75 10.16 25.25 0.38
N ILE A 76 10.18 24.04 -0.15
CA ILE A 76 10.82 23.70 -1.43
C ILE A 76 9.81 23.04 -2.37
N MET A 77 10.11 23.01 -3.66
CA MET A 77 9.36 22.20 -4.62
C MET A 77 10.08 20.86 -4.84
N LEU A 78 9.48 19.75 -4.47
CA LEU A 78 9.97 18.41 -4.80
C LEU A 78 9.37 17.93 -6.12
N VAL A 79 10.19 17.31 -6.97
CA VAL A 79 9.77 16.74 -8.26
C VAL A 79 9.78 15.22 -8.12
N HIS A 80 8.71 14.57 -8.53
CA HIS A 80 8.53 13.12 -8.45
C HIS A 80 8.73 12.52 -9.83
N TYR A 81 9.49 11.44 -9.89
CA TYR A 81 9.76 10.70 -11.12
C TYR A 81 9.21 9.28 -11.04
N ASP A 82 8.78 8.73 -12.17
CA ASP A 82 8.53 7.29 -12.32
C ASP A 82 9.83 6.51 -12.52
N SER A 83 9.72 5.19 -12.65
CA SER A 83 10.85 4.30 -12.92
C SER A 83 11.53 4.53 -14.28
N ASN A 84 10.87 5.24 -15.21
CA ASN A 84 11.40 5.59 -16.52
C ASN A 84 12.08 6.97 -16.51
N GLY A 85 12.15 7.63 -15.35
CA GLY A 85 12.69 8.99 -15.21
C GLY A 85 11.76 10.09 -15.73
N GLN A 86 10.49 9.78 -16.00
CA GLN A 86 9.51 10.78 -16.39
C GLN A 86 8.94 11.45 -15.16
N GLU A 87 8.82 12.78 -15.22
CA GLU A 87 8.18 13.54 -14.16
C GLU A 87 6.70 13.19 -14.07
N THR A 88 6.26 12.74 -12.90
CA THR A 88 4.87 12.36 -12.63
C THR A 88 4.13 13.40 -11.81
N ASN A 89 4.83 14.14 -10.95
CA ASN A 89 4.21 15.12 -10.06
C ASN A 89 5.23 16.15 -9.55
N ARG A 90 4.73 17.26 -9.01
CA ARG A 90 5.48 18.23 -8.20
C ARG A 90 4.69 18.57 -6.95
N SER A 91 5.34 18.52 -5.79
CA SER A 91 4.71 18.86 -4.51
C SER A 91 5.48 19.95 -3.78
N PRO A 92 4.79 20.91 -3.15
CA PRO A 92 5.42 21.77 -2.16
C PRO A 92 5.71 20.96 -0.89
N VAL A 93 6.97 20.98 -0.45
CA VAL A 93 7.42 20.34 0.80
C VAL A 93 7.80 21.44 1.78
N LYS A 94 7.06 21.52 2.88
CA LYS A 94 7.42 22.39 4.01
C LYS A 94 8.63 21.80 4.74
N MET A 95 9.56 22.65 5.14
CA MET A 95 10.83 22.27 5.73
C MET A 95 10.93 22.79 7.17
N SER A 96 11.55 22.02 8.05
CA SER A 96 11.93 22.46 9.39
C SER A 96 13.11 23.43 9.33
N ALA A 97 13.39 24.10 10.45
CA ALA A 97 14.57 24.96 10.58
C ALA A 97 15.90 24.19 10.36
N LYS A 98 15.89 22.87 10.59
CA LYS A 98 17.03 21.97 10.36
C LYS A 98 17.14 21.47 8.91
N GLY A 99 16.19 21.86 8.05
CA GLY A 99 16.21 21.53 6.63
C GLY A 99 15.67 20.14 6.30
N TRP A 100 14.79 19.59 7.14
CA TRP A 100 14.14 18.31 6.91
C TRP A 100 12.65 18.50 6.62
N PRO A 101 12.01 17.65 5.81
CA PRO A 101 10.57 17.69 5.60
C PRO A 101 9.78 17.68 6.92
N ALA A 102 8.91 18.67 7.11
CA ALA A 102 8.14 18.80 8.34
C ALA A 102 6.77 19.44 8.09
N ALA A 103 5.86 19.22 9.04
CA ALA A 103 4.51 19.78 9.02
C ALA A 103 4.07 20.14 10.44
N GLU A 104 2.79 20.49 10.61
CA GLU A 104 2.23 20.71 11.93
C GLU A 104 2.31 19.42 12.78
N GLN A 105 2.66 19.54 14.05
CA GLN A 105 2.81 18.41 14.99
C GLN A 105 1.46 17.75 15.29
N SER A 106 1.00 16.91 14.37
CA SER A 106 -0.31 16.28 14.40
C SER A 106 -0.36 15.13 13.39
N SER A 107 -1.28 14.19 13.58
CA SER A 107 -1.53 13.12 12.61
C SER A 107 -1.86 13.68 11.22
N LEU A 108 -2.55 14.84 11.15
CA LEU A 108 -2.81 15.53 9.89
C LEU A 108 -1.52 16.04 9.23
N GLY A 109 -0.57 16.54 10.03
CA GLY A 109 0.76 16.91 9.54
C GLY A 109 1.54 15.73 9.00
N CYS A 110 1.51 14.58 9.67
CA CYS A 110 2.11 13.35 9.14
C CYS A 110 1.50 12.96 7.79
N LYS A 111 0.17 13.09 7.62
CA LYS A 111 -0.48 12.88 6.32
C LYS A 111 0.00 13.87 5.26
N LYS A 112 0.24 15.14 5.62
CA LYS A 112 0.79 16.14 4.69
C LYS A 112 2.23 15.82 4.29
N ILE A 113 3.07 15.38 5.23
CA ILE A 113 4.44 14.93 4.95
C ILE A 113 4.40 13.78 3.95
N TRP A 114 3.57 12.75 4.22
CA TRP A 114 3.38 11.65 3.28
C TRP A 114 2.93 12.12 1.89
N ALA A 115 1.87 12.92 1.82
CA ALA A 115 1.34 13.39 0.54
C ALA A 115 2.37 14.20 -0.25
N ALA A 116 3.18 15.01 0.43
CA ALA A 116 4.23 15.79 -0.18
C ALA A 116 5.41 14.92 -0.64
N LEU A 117 5.81 13.91 0.13
CA LEU A 117 6.98 13.08 -0.17
C LEU A 117 6.66 11.90 -1.06
N VAL A 118 5.57 11.18 -0.88
CA VAL A 118 5.27 9.98 -1.69
C VAL A 118 4.45 10.33 -2.93
N ALA A 119 3.68 11.43 -2.89
CA ALA A 119 2.75 11.85 -3.95
C ALA A 119 1.73 10.77 -4.35
N LEU A 120 1.42 9.87 -3.43
CA LEU A 120 0.43 8.79 -3.57
C LEU A 120 -0.56 8.86 -2.40
N PRO A 121 -1.80 8.35 -2.58
CA PRO A 121 -2.74 8.22 -1.48
C PRO A 121 -2.16 7.37 -0.35
N LEU A 122 -2.65 7.56 0.87
CA LEU A 122 -2.33 6.73 2.04
C LEU A 122 -3.05 5.38 1.95
N GLN A 123 -2.82 4.67 0.86
CA GLN A 123 -3.45 3.40 0.56
C GLN A 123 -2.53 2.57 -0.33
N VAL A 124 -2.47 1.27 -0.06
CA VAL A 124 -1.76 0.27 -0.87
C VAL A 124 -2.75 -0.87 -1.13
N ASP A 125 -3.03 -1.18 -2.39
CA ASP A 125 -3.87 -2.32 -2.78
C ASP A 125 -5.22 -2.41 -2.03
N GLY A 126 -5.84 -1.26 -1.76
CA GLY A 126 -7.10 -1.20 -1.02
C GLY A 126 -6.94 -1.03 0.51
N PHE A 127 -5.78 -1.30 1.08
CA PHE A 127 -5.48 -1.16 2.50
C PHE A 127 -5.05 0.26 2.86
N ASN A 128 -5.71 0.84 3.87
CA ASN A 128 -5.35 2.18 4.36
C ASN A 128 -4.02 2.14 5.11
N ILE A 129 -3.14 3.07 4.75
CA ILE A 129 -1.95 3.40 5.53
C ILE A 129 -2.36 4.42 6.59
N ARG A 130 -2.13 4.09 7.86
CA ARG A 130 -2.28 5.05 8.96
C ARG A 130 -1.05 5.92 9.05
N ALA A 131 -1.25 7.20 9.30
CA ALA A 131 -0.20 8.18 9.55
C ALA A 131 -0.46 8.81 10.92
N ASP A 132 0.18 8.26 11.93
CA ASP A 132 -0.06 8.57 13.33
C ASP A 132 1.08 9.44 13.88
N TYR A 133 0.72 10.49 14.61
CA TYR A 133 1.69 11.35 15.32
C TYR A 133 1.97 10.79 16.71
N PHE A 134 3.25 10.78 17.09
CA PHE A 134 3.70 10.40 18.41
C PHE A 134 4.65 11.45 18.99
N ALA A 135 4.49 11.74 20.28
CA ALA A 135 5.41 12.54 21.08
C ALA A 135 5.47 11.95 22.51
N PRO A 136 6.65 11.87 23.15
CA PRO A 136 6.82 11.29 24.49
C PRO A 136 5.93 11.94 25.55
N ASP A 137 5.79 13.27 25.48
CA ASP A 137 5.06 14.07 26.48
C ASP A 137 3.81 14.76 25.88
N GLY A 138 3.35 14.30 24.72
CA GLY A 138 2.15 14.81 24.04
C GLY A 138 2.30 16.15 23.33
N ASN A 139 3.36 16.92 23.59
CA ASN A 139 3.75 18.12 22.84
C ASN A 139 5.24 18.44 23.06
N ASP A 140 6.12 17.60 22.50
CA ASP A 140 7.56 17.81 22.52
C ASP A 140 7.99 18.26 21.12
N GLU A 141 8.30 19.55 20.98
CA GLU A 141 8.69 20.15 19.70
C GLU A 141 9.97 19.54 19.12
N GLU A 142 10.82 18.96 19.97
CA GLU A 142 12.13 18.45 19.59
C GLU A 142 12.16 16.92 19.43
N ARG A 143 11.20 16.21 20.02
CA ARG A 143 11.14 14.74 19.99
C ARG A 143 9.75 14.27 19.61
N TYR A 144 9.37 14.46 18.35
CA TYR A 144 8.19 13.82 17.79
C TYR A 144 8.54 13.00 16.55
N TRP A 145 7.66 12.06 16.21
CA TRP A 145 7.79 11.25 15.00
C TRP A 145 6.44 10.95 14.38
N CYS A 146 6.47 10.64 13.09
CA CYS A 146 5.34 10.15 12.33
C CYS A 146 5.50 8.67 12.08
N ARG A 147 4.52 7.87 12.50
CA ARG A 147 4.48 6.44 12.20
C ARG A 147 3.54 6.18 11.03
N TYR A 148 4.06 5.55 9.99
CA TYR A 148 3.27 5.07 8.86
C TYR A 148 3.12 3.55 9.00
N SER A 149 1.89 3.05 9.01
CA SER A 149 1.63 1.63 9.25
C SER A 149 0.47 1.09 8.42
N LEU A 150 0.58 -0.17 8.01
CA LEU A 150 -0.57 -0.95 7.56
C LEU A 150 -1.43 -1.38 8.76
N THR A 151 -2.70 -1.70 8.50
CA THR A 151 -3.66 -2.10 9.57
C THR A 151 -3.16 -3.34 10.32
N SER A 152 -2.60 -4.29 9.59
CA SER A 152 -1.81 -5.41 10.07
C SER A 152 -0.48 -5.41 9.33
N GLY A 153 0.60 -5.81 10.00
CA GLY A 153 1.93 -5.93 9.38
C GLY A 153 2.88 -4.75 9.66
N PRO A 154 3.71 -4.36 8.68
CA PRO A 154 4.88 -3.50 8.88
C PRO A 154 4.51 -2.05 9.17
N TYR A 155 5.47 -1.35 9.77
CA TYR A 155 5.43 0.09 9.95
C TYR A 155 6.82 0.69 9.85
N PHE A 156 6.88 1.99 9.61
CA PHE A 156 8.13 2.75 9.73
C PHE A 156 7.88 4.09 10.41
N ASP A 157 8.89 4.55 11.13
CA ASP A 157 8.90 5.83 11.82
C ASP A 157 9.76 6.83 11.06
N TYR A 158 9.24 8.04 10.90
CA TYR A 158 9.96 9.18 10.39
C TYR A 158 10.16 10.22 11.49
N PHE A 159 11.38 10.70 11.68
CA PHE A 159 11.76 11.70 12.67
C PHE A 159 12.07 13.04 12.00
N PRO A 160 11.12 14.00 11.92
CA PRO A 160 11.30 15.25 11.17
C PRO A 160 12.41 16.16 11.69
N GLU A 161 12.83 16.00 12.93
CA GLU A 161 13.92 16.78 13.52
C GLU A 161 15.32 16.29 13.08
N ARG A 162 15.44 15.04 12.65
CA ARG A 162 16.71 14.41 12.24
C ARG A 162 16.75 14.00 10.78
N GLY A 163 15.60 13.82 10.14
CA GLY A 163 15.49 13.28 8.79
C GLY A 163 15.53 11.75 8.72
N ASP A 164 15.57 11.06 9.86
CA ASP A 164 15.76 9.62 9.90
C ASP A 164 14.45 8.86 9.63
N VAL A 165 14.55 7.80 8.82
CA VAL A 165 13.49 6.82 8.55
C VAL A 165 13.92 5.49 9.16
N VAL A 166 13.12 4.95 10.08
CA VAL A 166 13.43 3.70 10.79
C VAL A 166 12.30 2.71 10.54
N ALA A 167 12.61 1.65 9.79
CA ALA A 167 11.68 0.54 9.59
C ALA A 167 11.65 -0.34 10.84
N SER A 168 10.47 -0.84 11.21
CA SER A 168 10.34 -1.93 12.17
C SER A 168 9.33 -2.94 11.67
N GLU A 169 9.75 -4.19 11.68
CA GLU A 169 8.81 -5.32 11.58
C GLU A 169 8.11 -5.49 12.93
N LYS A 170 6.91 -6.04 12.92
CA LYS A 170 6.04 -6.16 14.09
C LYS A 170 6.05 -7.58 14.63
#